data_AF-A0A9P6UYW4-F1
#
_entry.id   AF-A0A9P6UYW4-F1
#
_cell.length_a   1.000
_cell.length_b   1.000
_cell.length_c   1.000
_cell.angle_alpha   90.00
_cell.angle_beta   90.00
_cell.angle_gamma   90.00
#
_symmetry.space_group_name_H-M   'P 1'
#
loop_
_entity.id
_entity.type
_entity.pdbx_description
1 polymer ?
#
loop_
_entity_poly.entity_id
_entity_poly.type
_entity_poly.pdbx_seq_one_letter_code
_entity_poly.pdbx_strand_id
1 'polypeptide(L)'
;MATPRHLILLASTTTLSALSTTSALPLNSTSTRYTQLFRATNSLPSLLFRRTIVTNHNFNTNKVVAKLEHSGFHRGQSEGIMRCMKALIGQHTKNIRKNMLTKGDLENETYLFKAALTELRTELQILRKNDAAALAIRTEIISREIDSLNQKLREDIANVKNDIAIDMNSRKSDVREEQKQLEIQIQSMSNHYMAQLGDMRTKMEAAKWEATRKGMVAIFVSATLVLLASRMFMKDDKVPDDYIDPYVNHSNAQNNNDGMIPDSFVVSHRT
;
A
#
# COMPACT_ATOMS: atom_id res chain seq x y z
N MET A 1 43.87 43.35 9.34
CA MET A 1 42.80 44.15 8.71
C MET A 1 41.48 43.47 9.06
N ALA A 2 40.83 43.84 10.16
CA ALA A 2 39.83 44.92 10.27
C ALA A 2 38.48 44.58 9.59
N THR A 3 37.63 43.91 10.38
CA THR A 3 36.16 43.91 10.61
C THR A 3 35.15 44.63 9.64
N PRO A 4 33.81 44.57 9.85
CA PRO A 4 32.83 43.92 8.95
C PRO A 4 31.71 44.92 8.50
N ARG A 5 30.68 44.52 7.74
CA ARG A 5 29.38 45.24 7.70
C ARG A 5 28.24 44.55 6.91
N HIS A 6 27.06 44.51 7.56
CA HIS A 6 25.67 44.26 7.08
C HIS A 6 25.31 42.82 6.61
N LEU A 7 24.56 41.96 7.33
CA LEU A 7 23.26 42.06 8.05
C LEU A 7 22.06 42.27 7.10
N ILE A 8 21.30 41.20 6.81
CA ILE A 8 19.83 41.09 6.80
C ILE A 8 19.42 39.60 6.73
N LEU A 9 19.10 39.06 7.91
CA LEU A 9 17.88 38.31 8.30
C LEU A 9 17.11 37.52 7.22
N LEU A 10 17.03 36.19 7.37
CA LEU A 10 15.76 35.47 7.42
C LEU A 10 15.93 34.11 8.11
N ALA A 11 14.97 33.84 8.99
CA ALA A 11 14.89 32.77 9.95
C ALA A 11 14.81 31.37 9.31
N SER A 12 15.38 30.37 9.97
CA SER A 12 14.61 29.35 10.72
C SER A 12 15.44 28.07 10.94
N THR A 13 15.84 27.87 12.21
CA THR A 13 15.93 26.61 12.95
C THR A 13 16.62 25.38 12.32
N THR A 14 17.90 25.23 12.68
CA THR A 14 18.53 24.07 13.37
C THR A 14 17.58 22.88 13.68
N THR A 15 17.77 21.69 13.09
CA THR A 15 18.73 20.59 13.40
C THR A 15 18.35 19.66 14.55
N LEU A 16 18.71 18.38 14.34
CA LEU A 16 19.13 17.34 15.31
C LEU A 16 18.09 16.33 15.83
N SER A 17 18.12 15.17 15.16
CA SER A 17 18.53 13.85 15.69
C SER A 17 18.06 13.36 17.07
N ALA A 18 17.50 12.14 16.98
CA ALA A 18 17.64 10.99 17.88
C ALA A 18 16.97 11.06 19.26
N LEU A 19 15.98 10.17 19.48
CA LEU A 19 15.77 9.57 20.79
C LEU A 19 15.02 8.24 20.70
N SER A 20 15.75 7.14 20.88
CA SER A 20 15.19 5.91 21.43
C SER A 20 14.90 6.16 22.91
N THR A 21 13.65 6.05 23.35
CA THR A 21 13.35 5.94 24.78
C THR A 21 12.13 5.06 24.96
N THR A 22 12.39 3.87 25.48
CA THR A 22 11.45 3.06 26.24
C THR A 22 10.85 3.92 27.36
N SER A 23 9.58 4.28 27.28
CA SER A 23 8.87 4.89 28.40
C SER A 23 7.80 3.93 28.90
N ALA A 24 8.20 3.14 29.89
CA ALA A 24 7.28 2.52 30.83
C ALA A 24 6.32 3.59 31.38
N LEU A 25 5.01 3.32 31.32
CA LEU A 25 4.01 4.16 31.96
C LEU A 25 4.26 4.13 33.48
N PRO A 26 4.43 5.28 34.14
CA PRO A 26 4.65 5.30 35.57
C PRO A 26 3.34 4.93 36.27
N LEU A 27 3.29 3.73 36.85
CA LEU A 27 2.54 3.53 38.10
C LEU A 27 3.23 4.37 39.17
N ASN A 28 2.83 5.63 39.37
CA ASN A 28 3.07 6.29 40.64
C ASN A 28 2.14 7.49 40.87
N SER A 29 1.38 7.39 41.97
CA SER A 29 0.98 8.50 42.83
C SER A 29 0.33 9.72 42.15
N THR A 30 -0.97 9.62 41.92
CA THR A 30 -1.86 10.78 42.11
C THR A 30 -2.92 10.44 43.15
N SER A 31 -2.47 10.10 44.36
CA SER A 31 -3.36 9.93 45.53
C SER A 31 -3.50 11.22 46.35
N THR A 32 -2.91 12.35 45.91
CA THR A 32 -2.62 13.44 46.87
C THR A 32 -3.36 14.77 46.64
N ARG A 33 -4.34 14.91 45.73
CA ARG A 33 -4.89 16.25 45.43
C ARG A 33 -6.40 16.44 45.30
N TYR A 34 -7.24 15.64 45.96
CA TYR A 34 -8.68 15.94 46.02
C TYR A 34 -9.33 15.77 47.41
N THR A 35 -8.58 15.97 48.50
CA THR A 35 -9.13 16.02 49.87
C THR A 35 -9.34 17.43 50.41
N GLN A 36 -9.59 18.44 49.56
CA GLN A 36 -9.70 19.84 50.03
C GLN A 36 -10.93 20.63 49.53
N LEU A 37 -11.85 20.06 48.76
CA LEU A 37 -12.95 20.86 48.16
C LEU A 37 -14.39 20.41 48.44
N PHE A 38 -14.66 19.63 49.48
CA PHE A 38 -16.06 19.42 49.92
C PHE A 38 -16.19 19.35 51.45
N ARG A 39 -15.67 20.38 52.13
CA ARG A 39 -16.21 20.79 53.43
C ARG A 39 -17.22 21.91 53.15
N ALA A 40 -18.43 21.75 53.64
CA ALA A 40 -19.63 22.55 53.37
C ALA A 40 -20.30 22.19 52.02
N THR A 41 -21.57 21.84 51.95
CA THR A 41 -22.72 22.16 52.79
C THR A 41 -23.68 20.97 52.82
N ASN A 42 -23.86 20.36 53.98
CA ASN A 42 -25.14 19.79 54.37
C ASN A 42 -25.23 19.98 55.87
N SER A 43 -25.31 21.24 56.29
CA SER A 43 -25.89 21.60 57.58
C SER A 43 -27.34 21.16 57.55
N LEU A 44 -27.58 19.86 57.79
CA LEU A 44 -28.90 19.42 58.19
C LEU A 44 -29.23 20.18 59.47
N PRO A 45 -30.43 20.78 59.55
CA PRO A 45 -30.80 21.52 60.75
C PRO A 45 -30.67 20.55 61.90
N SER A 46 -29.87 20.92 62.90
CA SER A 46 -29.86 20.28 64.20
C SER A 46 -31.30 20.31 64.69
N LEU A 47 -32.04 19.24 64.43
CA LEU A 47 -33.35 19.03 65.00
C LEU A 47 -33.07 18.92 66.49
N LEU A 48 -33.25 20.04 67.17
CA LEU A 48 -33.28 20.14 68.61
C LEU A 48 -34.44 19.26 69.08
N PHE A 49 -34.19 17.95 69.15
CA PHE A 49 -35.14 17.00 69.65
C PHE A 49 -35.20 17.22 71.15
N ARG A 50 -36.20 18.01 71.54
CA ARG A 50 -36.50 18.36 72.92
C ARG A 50 -36.45 17.09 73.77
N ARG A 51 -35.49 17.07 74.68
CA ARG A 51 -35.34 16.04 75.71
C ARG A 51 -36.56 16.07 76.61
N THR A 52 -37.62 15.34 76.26
CA THR A 52 -38.65 14.97 77.23
C THR A 52 -38.06 13.86 78.09
N ILE A 53 -37.36 14.26 79.15
CA ILE A 53 -37.11 13.34 80.26
C ILE A 53 -38.47 13.09 80.90
N VAL A 54 -39.13 12.01 80.48
CA VAL A 54 -40.28 11.49 81.25
C VAL A 54 -39.69 10.81 82.47
N THR A 55 -39.45 11.57 83.54
CA THR A 55 -39.16 11.02 84.86
C THR A 55 -40.45 10.45 85.43
N ASN A 56 -40.86 9.28 84.95
CA ASN A 56 -41.97 8.55 85.54
C ASN A 56 -41.44 7.83 86.79
N HIS A 57 -41.34 8.56 87.90
CA HIS A 57 -41.03 7.97 89.20
C HIS A 57 -42.29 7.33 89.77
N ASN A 58 -42.56 6.09 89.37
CA ASN A 58 -43.84 5.44 89.70
C ASN A 58 -43.79 4.46 90.87
N PHE A 59 -42.65 4.32 91.55
CA PHE A 59 -42.57 3.38 92.67
C PHE A 59 -43.08 4.02 93.97
N ASN A 60 -44.40 4.01 94.15
CA ASN A 60 -45.06 4.54 95.34
C ASN A 60 -44.90 3.58 96.53
N THR A 61 -43.91 3.87 97.38
CA THR A 61 -43.61 3.12 98.61
C THR A 61 -44.83 3.01 99.54
N ASN A 62 -45.58 4.11 99.72
CA ASN A 62 -46.72 4.15 100.64
C ASN A 62 -47.90 3.28 100.19
N LYS A 63 -48.17 3.22 98.87
CA LYS A 63 -49.28 2.42 98.33
C LYS A 63 -49.06 0.93 98.54
N VAL A 64 -47.82 0.49 98.45
CA VAL A 64 -47.47 -0.92 98.63
C VAL A 64 -47.44 -1.29 100.11
N VAL A 65 -46.95 -0.41 101.00
CA VAL A 65 -47.03 -0.64 102.46
C VAL A 65 -48.50 -0.73 102.90
N ALA A 66 -49.35 0.20 102.47
CA ALA A 66 -50.79 0.17 102.78
C ALA A 66 -51.49 -1.09 102.24
N LYS A 67 -51.09 -1.58 101.06
CA LYS A 67 -51.63 -2.82 100.49
C LYS A 67 -51.18 -4.07 101.27
N LEU A 68 -49.96 -4.07 101.81
CA LEU A 68 -49.45 -5.15 102.65
C LEU A 68 -50.12 -5.15 104.03
N GLU A 69 -50.33 -3.97 104.63
CA GLU A 69 -51.08 -3.82 105.88
C GLU A 69 -52.53 -4.30 105.74
N HIS A 70 -53.22 -3.95 104.64
CA HIS A 70 -54.58 -4.43 104.37
C HIS A 70 -54.66 -5.95 104.11
N SER A 71 -53.54 -6.57 103.73
CA SER A 71 -53.46 -8.02 103.48
C SER A 71 -53.11 -8.83 104.74
N GLY A 72 -53.09 -8.19 105.91
CA GLY A 72 -52.86 -8.85 107.20
C GLY A 72 -51.41 -8.83 107.72
N PHE A 73 -50.49 -8.11 107.06
CA PHE A 73 -49.11 -7.98 107.53
C PHE A 73 -48.95 -6.86 108.56
N HIS A 74 -48.17 -7.12 109.61
CA HIS A 74 -47.82 -6.08 110.58
C HIS A 74 -46.94 -5.00 109.92
N ARG A 75 -47.08 -3.74 110.35
CA ARG A 75 -46.41 -2.59 109.71
C ARG A 75 -44.89 -2.77 109.59
N GLY A 76 -44.24 -3.30 110.62
CA GLY A 76 -42.79 -3.58 110.58
C GLY A 76 -42.39 -4.60 109.48
N GLN A 77 -43.22 -5.62 109.23
CA GLN A 77 -42.99 -6.61 108.17
C GLN A 77 -43.25 -6.00 106.79
N SER A 78 -44.32 -5.22 106.64
CA SER A 78 -44.66 -4.49 105.41
C SER A 78 -43.57 -3.50 105.00
N GLU A 79 -43.00 -2.77 105.97
CA GLU A 79 -41.86 -1.87 105.73
C GLU A 79 -40.58 -2.63 105.35
N GLY A 80 -40.32 -3.80 105.95
CA GLY A 80 -39.18 -4.65 105.61
C GLY A 80 -39.24 -5.17 104.16
N ILE A 81 -40.39 -5.71 103.76
CA ILE A 81 -40.64 -6.20 102.38
C ILE A 81 -40.52 -5.05 101.38
N MET A 82 -41.09 -3.88 101.70
CA MET A 82 -40.98 -2.68 100.88
C MET A 82 -39.53 -2.24 100.66
N ARG A 83 -38.72 -2.20 101.73
CA ARG A 83 -37.30 -1.82 101.63
C ARG A 83 -36.54 -2.81 100.73
N CYS A 84 -36.81 -4.11 100.85
CA CYS A 84 -36.23 -5.13 99.98
C CYS A 84 -36.64 -4.94 98.50
N MET A 85 -37.93 -4.74 98.24
CA MET A 85 -38.46 -4.52 96.88
C MET A 85 -37.87 -3.25 96.25
N LYS A 86 -37.77 -2.16 97.01
CA LYS A 86 -37.12 -0.91 96.57
C LYS A 86 -35.65 -1.12 96.24
N ALA A 87 -34.93 -1.91 97.05
CA ALA A 87 -33.53 -2.24 96.81
C ALA A 87 -33.35 -3.07 95.53
N LEU A 88 -34.18 -4.09 95.32
CA LEU A 88 -34.15 -4.94 94.12
C LEU A 88 -34.47 -4.14 92.85
N ILE A 89 -35.55 -3.34 92.85
CA ILE A 89 -35.89 -2.46 91.72
C ILE A 89 -34.77 -1.45 91.46
N GLY A 90 -34.17 -0.90 92.52
CA GLY A 90 -33.03 0.00 92.41
C GLY A 90 -31.81 -0.68 91.76
N GLN A 91 -31.50 -1.90 92.15
CA GLN A 91 -30.41 -2.70 91.59
C GLN A 91 -30.66 -3.04 90.11
N HIS A 92 -31.84 -3.53 89.76
CA HIS A 92 -32.20 -3.83 88.38
C HIS A 92 -32.24 -2.58 87.50
N THR A 93 -32.77 -1.47 88.00
CA THR A 93 -32.81 -0.19 87.26
C THR A 93 -31.41 0.36 87.02
N LYS A 94 -30.48 0.18 87.97
CA LYS A 94 -29.06 0.51 87.77
C LYS A 94 -28.42 -0.41 86.74
N ASN A 95 -28.71 -1.71 86.79
CA ASN A 95 -28.18 -2.68 85.83
C ASN A 95 -28.68 -2.42 84.40
N ILE A 96 -29.99 -2.17 84.23
CA ILE A 96 -30.58 -1.82 82.93
C ILE A 96 -29.99 -0.51 82.40
N ARG A 97 -29.83 0.53 83.25
CA ARG A 97 -29.19 1.78 82.81
C ARG A 97 -27.72 1.63 82.41
N LYS A 98 -26.99 0.62 82.90
CA LYS A 98 -25.63 0.34 82.46
C LYS A 98 -25.57 -0.26 81.05
N ASN A 99 -26.60 -1.01 80.66
CA ASN A 99 -26.66 -1.69 79.35
C ASN A 99 -27.54 -0.96 78.33
N MET A 100 -28.27 0.07 78.76
CA MET A 100 -29.13 0.88 77.90
C MET A 100 -28.33 2.06 77.35
N LEU A 101 -28.25 2.16 76.03
CA LEU A 101 -27.67 3.33 75.37
C LEU A 101 -28.53 4.56 75.64
N THR A 102 -27.90 5.69 75.95
CA THR A 102 -28.63 6.95 76.07
C THR A 102 -29.13 7.36 74.68
N LYS A 103 -30.28 8.03 74.60
CA LYS A 103 -30.76 8.59 73.32
C LYS A 103 -29.70 9.46 72.63
N GLY A 104 -28.92 10.23 73.38
CA GLY A 104 -27.82 11.04 72.85
C GLY A 104 -26.67 10.21 72.26
N ASP A 105 -26.32 9.08 72.89
CA ASP A 105 -25.28 8.18 72.37
C ASP A 105 -25.72 7.53 71.06
N LEU A 106 -26.99 7.09 70.98
CA LEU A 106 -27.58 6.54 69.76
C LEU A 106 -27.62 7.57 68.64
N GLU A 107 -28.00 8.81 68.96
CA GLU A 107 -28.04 9.93 68.01
C GLU A 107 -26.63 10.25 67.48
N ASN A 108 -25.61 10.24 68.34
CA ASN A 108 -24.21 10.48 67.97
C ASN A 108 -23.67 9.39 67.03
N GLU A 109 -23.85 8.11 67.37
CA GLU A 109 -23.44 6.98 66.53
C GLU A 109 -24.15 7.01 65.18
N THR A 110 -25.45 7.33 65.17
CA THR A 110 -26.22 7.50 63.93
C THR A 110 -25.66 8.65 63.08
N TYR A 111 -25.22 9.73 63.70
CA TYR A 111 -24.61 10.86 63.03
C TYR A 111 -23.29 10.47 62.36
N LEU A 112 -22.42 9.77 63.10
CA LEU A 112 -21.12 9.31 62.59
C LEU A 112 -21.29 8.32 61.43
N PHE A 113 -22.24 7.39 61.57
CA PHE A 113 -22.58 6.45 60.50
C PHE A 113 -23.10 7.15 59.24
N LYS A 114 -23.99 8.14 59.39
CA LYS A 114 -24.48 8.94 58.26
C LYS A 114 -23.37 9.76 57.59
N ALA A 115 -22.43 10.30 58.37
CA ALA A 115 -21.27 11.00 57.85
C ALA A 115 -20.41 10.06 56.98
N ALA A 116 -20.07 8.87 57.51
CA ALA A 116 -19.30 7.86 56.78
C ALA A 116 -20.01 7.37 55.51
N LEU A 117 -21.33 7.17 55.55
CA LEU A 117 -22.12 6.82 54.36
C LEU A 117 -22.11 7.92 53.29
N THR A 118 -22.12 9.19 53.72
CA THR A 118 -22.07 10.32 52.80
C THR A 118 -20.69 10.40 52.14
N GLU A 119 -19.63 10.21 52.92
CA GLU A 119 -18.25 10.13 52.42
C GLU A 119 -18.09 8.99 51.40
N LEU A 120 -18.49 7.77 51.75
CA LEU A 120 -18.46 6.61 50.83
C LEU A 120 -19.26 6.89 49.55
N ARG A 121 -20.42 7.53 49.65
CA ARG A 121 -21.24 7.89 48.49
C ARG A 121 -20.49 8.85 47.57
N THR A 122 -19.84 9.86 48.13
CA THR A 122 -19.07 10.83 47.35
C THR A 122 -17.84 10.19 46.71
N GLU A 123 -17.13 9.34 47.42
CA GLU A 123 -15.98 8.59 46.90
C GLU A 123 -16.41 7.68 45.74
N LEU A 124 -17.49 6.92 45.91
CA LEU A 124 -18.04 6.07 44.85
C LEU A 124 -18.48 6.89 43.63
N GLN A 125 -19.08 8.07 43.85
CA GLN A 125 -19.49 8.96 42.76
C GLN A 125 -18.27 9.48 41.98
N ILE A 126 -17.17 9.81 42.67
CA ILE A 126 -15.92 10.24 42.03
C ILE A 126 -15.32 9.09 41.23
N LEU A 127 -15.23 7.89 41.83
CA LEU A 127 -14.72 6.69 41.16
C LEU A 127 -15.51 6.40 39.89
N ARG A 128 -16.85 6.42 39.95
CA ARG A 128 -17.71 6.20 38.78
C ARG A 128 -17.50 7.23 37.68
N LYS A 129 -17.27 8.50 38.03
CA LYS A 129 -16.97 9.55 37.05
C LYS A 129 -15.60 9.34 36.40
N ASN A 130 -14.61 8.94 37.19
CA ASN A 130 -13.28 8.63 36.68
C ASN A 130 -13.32 7.42 35.72
N ASP A 131 -13.99 6.34 36.11
CA ASP A 131 -14.14 5.16 35.26
C ASP A 131 -14.87 5.48 33.96
N ALA A 132 -15.93 6.28 34.02
CA ALA A 132 -16.64 6.73 32.83
C ALA A 132 -15.73 7.56 31.90
N ALA A 133 -14.91 8.46 32.45
CA ALA A 133 -13.95 9.24 31.68
C ALA A 133 -12.85 8.35 31.07
N ALA A 134 -12.32 7.39 31.84
CA ALA A 134 -11.32 6.44 31.37
C ALA A 134 -11.86 5.55 30.24
N LEU A 135 -13.11 5.08 30.35
CA LEU A 135 -13.78 4.32 29.30
C LEU A 135 -13.98 5.19 28.05
N ALA A 136 -14.42 6.44 28.19
CA ALA A 136 -14.58 7.35 27.05
C ALA A 136 -13.24 7.57 26.29
N ILE A 137 -12.15 7.80 27.03
CA ILE A 137 -10.81 7.93 26.43
C ILE A 137 -10.41 6.64 25.70
N ARG A 138 -10.61 5.47 26.32
CA ARG A 138 -10.31 4.19 25.67
C ARG A 138 -11.12 3.98 24.40
N THR A 139 -12.40 4.33 24.39
CA THR A 139 -13.23 4.23 23.19
C THR A 139 -12.74 5.17 22.09
N GLU A 140 -12.30 6.38 22.44
CA GLU A 140 -11.75 7.33 21.48
C GLU A 140 -10.42 6.83 20.89
N ILE A 141 -9.53 6.27 21.72
CA ILE A 141 -8.27 5.67 21.26
C ILE A 141 -8.56 4.53 20.27
N ILE A 142 -9.44 3.60 20.63
CA ILE A 142 -9.80 2.48 19.74
C ILE A 142 -10.39 2.99 18.43
N SER A 143 -11.24 4.03 18.46
CA SER A 143 -11.78 4.63 17.24
C SER A 143 -10.68 5.19 16.34
N ARG A 144 -9.70 5.91 16.92
CA ARG A 144 -8.55 6.45 16.17
C ARG A 144 -7.67 5.35 15.59
N GLU A 145 -7.46 4.25 16.33
CA GLU A 145 -6.73 3.09 15.83
C GLU A 145 -7.45 2.43 14.65
N ILE A 146 -8.77 2.31 14.71
CA ILE A 146 -9.59 1.81 13.59
C ILE A 146 -9.45 2.71 12.36
N ASP A 147 -9.53 4.03 12.54
CA ASP A 147 -9.39 4.98 11.43
C ASP A 147 -7.98 4.93 10.81
N SER A 148 -6.95 4.87 11.64
CA SER A 148 -5.56 4.71 11.20
C SER A 148 -5.36 3.39 10.42
N LEU A 149 -5.93 2.29 10.91
CA LEU A 149 -5.84 0.99 10.24
C LEU A 149 -6.58 1.00 8.90
N ASN A 150 -7.75 1.63 8.83
CA ASN A 150 -8.49 1.80 7.59
C ASN A 150 -7.72 2.64 6.57
N GLN A 151 -7.06 3.72 6.99
CA GLN A 151 -6.23 4.53 6.11
C GLN A 151 -5.07 3.71 5.56
N LYS A 152 -4.36 2.98 6.42
CA LYS A 152 -3.25 2.12 6.00
C LYS A 152 -3.70 1.04 5.02
N LEU A 153 -4.83 0.38 5.29
CA LEU A 153 -5.39 -0.62 4.40
C LEU A 153 -5.78 -0.03 3.03
N ARG A 154 -6.30 1.20 3.00
CA ARG A 154 -6.60 1.90 1.74
C ARG A 154 -5.33 2.23 0.95
N GLU A 155 -4.29 2.67 1.64
CA GLU A 155 -2.97 2.91 1.04
C GLU A 155 -2.36 1.61 0.49
N ASP A 156 -2.38 0.53 1.27
CA ASP A 156 -1.88 -0.79 0.84
C ASP A 156 -2.66 -1.30 -0.38
N ILE A 157 -3.99 -1.15 -0.42
CA ILE A 157 -4.80 -1.49 -1.60
C ILE A 157 -4.41 -0.62 -2.80
N ALA A 158 -4.20 0.68 -2.61
CA ALA A 158 -3.80 1.59 -3.68
C ALA A 158 -2.41 1.22 -4.23
N ASN A 159 -1.48 0.87 -3.35
CA ASN A 159 -0.14 0.41 -3.70
C ASN A 159 -0.20 -0.89 -4.49
N VAL A 160 -0.92 -1.91 -4.00
CA VAL A 160 -1.10 -3.18 -4.71
C VAL A 160 -1.75 -2.96 -6.08
N LYS A 161 -2.74 -2.07 -6.19
CA LYS A 161 -3.37 -1.73 -7.47
C LYS A 161 -2.36 -1.08 -8.42
N ASN A 162 -1.52 -0.17 -7.93
CA ASN A 162 -0.48 0.46 -8.72
C ASN A 162 0.57 -0.57 -9.18
N ASP A 163 1.00 -1.46 -8.29
CA ASP A 163 1.95 -2.52 -8.61
C ASP A 163 1.41 -3.46 -9.69
N ILE A 164 0.13 -3.84 -9.62
CA ILE A 164 -0.55 -4.61 -10.68
C ILE A 164 -0.58 -3.83 -12.00
N ALA A 165 -0.84 -2.52 -11.96
CA ALA A 165 -0.84 -1.70 -13.17
C ALA A 165 0.55 -1.61 -13.80
N ILE A 166 1.60 -1.49 -12.99
CA ILE A 166 2.99 -1.50 -13.43
C ILE A 166 3.34 -2.87 -14.03
N ASP A 167 3.04 -3.98 -13.35
CA ASP A 167 3.31 -5.34 -13.86
C ASP A 167 2.59 -5.57 -15.19
N MET A 168 1.32 -5.20 -15.28
CA MET A 168 0.54 -5.31 -16.52
C MET A 168 1.16 -4.47 -17.65
N ASN A 169 1.64 -3.27 -17.35
CA ASN A 169 2.31 -2.42 -18.33
C ASN A 169 3.67 -3.00 -18.75
N SER A 170 4.44 -3.55 -17.80
CA SER A 170 5.70 -4.25 -18.09
C SER A 170 5.45 -5.44 -19.00
N ARG A 171 4.50 -6.32 -18.65
CA ARG A 171 4.13 -7.48 -19.48
C ARG A 171 3.69 -7.08 -20.89
N LYS A 172 2.92 -6.00 -21.03
CA LYS A 172 2.54 -5.48 -22.34
C LYS A 172 3.75 -4.96 -23.13
N SER A 173 4.70 -4.31 -22.45
CA SER A 173 5.95 -3.85 -23.05
C SER A 173 6.79 -5.05 -23.50
N ASP A 174 6.95 -6.05 -22.64
CA ASP A 174 7.72 -7.27 -22.91
C ASP A 174 7.13 -8.02 -24.12
N VAL A 175 5.81 -8.23 -24.14
CA VAL A 175 5.13 -8.85 -25.29
C VAL A 175 5.32 -8.03 -26.57
N ARG A 176 5.29 -6.70 -26.49
CA ARG A 176 5.51 -5.84 -27.66
C ARG A 176 6.96 -5.89 -28.12
N GLU A 177 7.91 -6.01 -27.21
CA GLU A 177 9.32 -6.18 -27.53
C GLU A 177 9.60 -7.53 -28.17
N GLU A 178 9.04 -8.62 -27.62
CA GLU A 178 9.07 -9.95 -28.24
C GLU A 178 8.46 -9.93 -29.65
N GLN A 179 7.31 -9.27 -29.84
CA GLN A 179 6.70 -9.10 -31.16
C GLN A 179 7.63 -8.37 -32.15
N LYS A 180 8.28 -7.30 -31.72
CA LYS A 180 9.27 -6.59 -32.55
C LYS A 180 10.47 -7.47 -32.88
N GLN A 181 10.96 -8.27 -31.91
CA GLN A 181 12.05 -9.20 -32.15
C GLN A 181 11.68 -10.26 -33.20
N LEU A 182 10.46 -10.81 -33.12
CA LEU A 182 9.94 -11.73 -34.13
C LEU A 182 9.81 -11.06 -35.49
N GLU A 183 9.34 -9.82 -35.56
CA GLU A 183 9.24 -9.05 -36.81
C GLU A 183 10.62 -8.84 -37.47
N ILE A 184 11.63 -8.46 -36.68
CA ILE A 184 13.02 -8.34 -37.14
C ILE A 184 13.54 -9.70 -37.63
N GLN A 185 13.26 -10.77 -36.90
CA GLN A 185 13.67 -12.11 -37.29
C GLN A 185 13.03 -12.53 -38.62
N ILE A 186 11.73 -12.31 -38.80
CA ILE A 186 11.01 -12.57 -40.05
C ILE A 186 11.62 -11.76 -41.20
N GLN A 187 11.90 -10.47 -41.00
CA GLN A 187 12.50 -9.64 -42.04
C GLN A 187 13.92 -10.11 -42.39
N SER A 188 14.73 -10.48 -41.40
CA SER A 188 16.07 -11.01 -41.62
C SER A 188 16.04 -12.33 -42.40
N MET A 189 15.09 -13.22 -42.09
CA MET A 189 14.87 -14.47 -42.81
C MET A 189 14.42 -14.19 -44.25
N SER A 190 13.47 -13.27 -44.45
CA SER A 190 13.02 -12.86 -45.78
C SER A 190 14.19 -12.33 -46.63
N ASN A 191 15.00 -11.44 -46.07
CA ASN A 191 16.20 -10.92 -46.74
C ASN A 191 17.19 -12.04 -47.08
N HIS A 192 17.39 -12.98 -46.15
CA HIS A 192 18.24 -14.14 -46.40
C HIS A 192 17.72 -15.02 -47.55
N TYR A 193 16.42 -15.32 -47.59
CA TYR A 193 15.80 -16.04 -48.70
C TYR A 193 15.90 -15.28 -50.03
N MET A 194 15.73 -13.95 -50.03
CA MET A 194 15.91 -13.13 -51.24
C MET A 194 17.35 -13.18 -51.76
N ALA A 195 18.34 -13.13 -50.86
CA ALA A 195 19.75 -13.30 -51.24
C ALA A 195 19.99 -14.69 -51.83
N GLN A 196 19.51 -15.76 -51.17
CA GLN A 196 19.61 -17.12 -51.70
C GLN A 196 18.92 -17.29 -53.06
N LEU A 197 17.75 -16.67 -53.26
CA LEU A 197 17.05 -16.66 -54.55
C LEU A 197 17.87 -15.95 -55.64
N GLY A 198 18.51 -14.82 -55.31
CA GLY A 198 19.44 -14.12 -56.21
C GLY A 198 20.64 -14.98 -56.60
N ASP A 199 21.24 -15.69 -55.64
CA ASP A 199 22.33 -16.63 -55.88
C ASP A 199 21.89 -17.78 -56.78
N MET A 200 20.70 -18.36 -56.53
CA MET A 200 20.14 -19.43 -57.38
C MET A 200 19.86 -18.95 -58.80
N ARG A 201 19.34 -17.73 -58.96
CA ARG A 201 19.13 -17.12 -60.28
C ARG A 201 20.45 -16.92 -61.02
N THR A 202 21.47 -16.42 -60.34
CA THR A 202 22.81 -16.23 -60.92
C THR A 202 23.42 -17.58 -61.33
N LYS A 203 23.29 -18.62 -60.49
CA LYS A 203 23.70 -19.98 -60.83
C LYS A 203 22.95 -20.53 -62.05
N MET A 204 21.65 -20.24 -62.17
CA MET A 204 20.86 -20.62 -63.34
C MET A 204 21.30 -19.87 -64.61
N GLU A 205 21.58 -18.57 -64.52
CA GLU A 205 22.08 -17.78 -65.65
C GLU A 205 23.48 -18.25 -66.07
N ALA A 206 24.36 -18.55 -65.11
CA ALA A 206 25.65 -19.16 -65.36
C ALA A 206 25.51 -20.53 -66.05
N ALA A 207 24.59 -21.39 -65.59
CA ALA A 207 24.32 -22.68 -66.23
C ALA A 207 23.81 -22.53 -67.67
N LYS A 208 22.95 -21.54 -67.94
CA LYS A 208 22.52 -21.21 -69.31
C LYS A 208 23.68 -20.75 -70.17
N TRP A 209 24.55 -19.87 -69.65
CA TRP A 209 25.74 -19.38 -70.35
C TRP A 209 26.74 -20.49 -70.65
N GLU A 210 26.94 -21.41 -69.71
CA GLU A 210 27.79 -22.58 -69.93
C GLU A 210 27.22 -23.51 -71.00
N ALA A 211 25.90 -23.74 -71.01
CA ALA A 211 25.24 -24.56 -72.01
C ALA A 211 25.38 -23.95 -73.42
N THR A 212 25.15 -22.63 -73.57
CA THR A 212 25.30 -21.95 -74.86
C THR A 212 26.76 -21.94 -75.33
N ARG A 213 27.72 -21.72 -74.43
CA ARG A 213 29.15 -21.79 -74.74
C ARG A 213 29.55 -23.18 -75.23
N LYS A 214 29.14 -24.24 -74.52
CA LYS A 214 29.41 -25.64 -74.93
C LYS A 214 28.77 -25.95 -76.28
N GLY A 215 27.54 -25.51 -76.52
CA GLY A 215 26.86 -25.66 -77.81
C GLY A 215 27.57 -24.94 -78.96
N MET A 216 28.00 -23.69 -78.76
CA MET A 216 28.76 -22.92 -79.74
C MET A 216 30.08 -23.60 -80.09
N VAL A 217 30.84 -24.08 -79.10
CA VAL A 217 32.08 -24.85 -79.31
C VAL A 217 31.81 -26.10 -80.14
N ALA A 218 30.73 -26.84 -79.85
CA ALA A 218 30.35 -28.02 -80.62
C ALA A 218 30.05 -27.70 -82.10
N ILE A 219 29.37 -26.58 -82.38
CA ILE A 219 29.09 -26.11 -83.76
C ILE A 219 30.38 -25.71 -84.48
N PHE A 220 31.30 -25.00 -83.82
CA PHE A 220 32.59 -24.64 -84.43
C PHE A 220 33.44 -25.90 -84.74
N VAL A 221 33.47 -26.88 -83.83
CA VAL A 221 34.18 -28.14 -84.05
C VAL A 221 33.56 -28.94 -85.20
N SER A 222 32.23 -29.00 -85.30
CA SER A 222 31.58 -29.69 -86.41
C SER A 222 31.83 -28.99 -87.75
N ALA A 223 31.74 -27.65 -87.81
CA ALA A 223 32.00 -26.88 -89.02
C ALA A 223 33.46 -27.01 -89.50
N THR A 224 34.44 -26.94 -88.60
CA THR A 224 35.85 -27.12 -88.94
C THR A 224 36.14 -28.53 -89.45
N LEU A 225 35.52 -29.56 -88.86
CA LEU A 225 35.64 -30.94 -89.34
C LEU A 225 35.05 -31.11 -90.76
N VAL A 226 33.90 -30.50 -91.04
CA VAL A 226 33.28 -30.50 -92.38
C VAL A 226 34.17 -29.78 -93.40
N LEU A 227 34.75 -28.63 -93.05
CA LEU A 227 35.66 -27.90 -93.93
C LEU A 227 36.95 -28.68 -94.22
N LEU A 228 37.51 -29.37 -93.23
CA LEU A 228 38.69 -30.22 -93.44
C LEU A 228 38.36 -31.42 -94.35
N ALA A 229 37.20 -32.04 -94.18
CA ALA A 229 36.73 -33.09 -95.07
C ALA A 229 36.54 -32.57 -96.50
N SER A 230 35.86 -31.43 -96.70
CA SER A 230 35.70 -30.85 -98.04
C SER A 230 37.03 -30.45 -98.67
N ARG A 231 38.01 -29.96 -97.89
CA ARG A 231 39.38 -29.70 -98.37
C ARG A 231 40.14 -30.96 -98.74
N MET A 232 39.88 -32.09 -98.08
CA MET A 232 40.41 -33.41 -98.46
C MET A 232 39.74 -33.97 -99.73
N PHE A 233 38.49 -33.58 -100.03
CA PHE A 233 37.78 -33.97 -101.26
C PHE A 233 37.99 -33.01 -102.45
N MET A 234 38.33 -31.73 -102.25
CA MET A 234 38.59 -30.73 -103.30
C MET A 234 40.08 -30.46 -103.53
N LYS A 235 40.86 -31.51 -103.79
CA LYS A 235 42.22 -31.35 -104.32
C LYS A 235 42.57 -32.52 -105.23
N ASP A 236 42.32 -32.30 -106.53
CA ASP A 236 42.82 -32.93 -107.78
C ASP A 236 41.71 -32.61 -108.83
N ASP A 237 41.87 -31.76 -109.86
CA ASP A 237 42.90 -31.73 -110.89
C ASP A 237 43.20 -30.30 -111.39
N LYS A 238 44.48 -30.01 -111.63
CA LYS A 238 44.95 -28.92 -112.50
C LYS A 238 45.21 -29.48 -113.90
N VAL A 239 44.75 -28.78 -114.92
CA VAL A 239 44.88 -29.09 -116.36
C VAL A 239 46.31 -28.79 -116.84
N PRO A 240 47.00 -29.69 -117.58
CA PRO A 240 48.35 -29.45 -118.11
C PRO A 240 48.36 -28.76 -119.49
N ASP A 241 49.29 -27.82 -119.67
CA ASP A 241 49.70 -27.21 -120.94
C ASP A 241 50.42 -28.23 -121.84
N ASP A 242 50.15 -28.23 -123.15
CA ASP A 242 51.13 -28.02 -124.25
C ASP A 242 50.58 -28.51 -125.63
N TYR A 243 50.32 -27.59 -126.57
CA TYR A 243 50.31 -27.89 -128.02
C TYR A 243 50.56 -26.61 -128.83
N ILE A 244 51.58 -26.64 -129.70
CA ILE A 244 52.15 -25.52 -130.47
C ILE A 244 51.87 -25.68 -131.98
N ASP A 245 51.60 -24.52 -132.62
CA ASP A 245 51.84 -24.11 -134.03
C ASP A 245 51.01 -24.68 -135.21
N PRO A 246 51.09 -24.07 -136.44
CA PRO A 246 51.61 -22.75 -136.85
C PRO A 246 50.69 -22.00 -137.87
N TYR A 247 51.12 -20.78 -138.25
CA TYR A 247 50.91 -20.03 -139.53
C TYR A 247 50.13 -18.68 -139.49
N VAL A 248 50.91 -17.62 -139.80
CA VAL A 248 50.66 -16.51 -140.77
C VAL A 248 49.80 -15.29 -140.37
N ASN A 249 50.49 -14.28 -139.86
CA ASN A 249 50.89 -12.99 -140.46
C ASN A 249 49.93 -11.94 -141.10
N HIS A 250 50.14 -10.70 -140.60
CA HIS A 250 49.92 -9.31 -141.09
C HIS A 250 48.57 -8.86 -141.69
N SER A 251 48.00 -7.79 -141.11
CA SER A 251 48.08 -6.38 -141.60
C SER A 251 46.82 -5.56 -141.27
N ASN A 252 47.06 -4.36 -140.71
CA ASN A 252 46.41 -3.04 -140.94
C ASN A 252 44.85 -2.95 -140.84
N ALA A 253 44.18 -1.86 -140.50
CA ALA A 253 44.46 -0.44 -140.32
C ALA A 253 43.22 0.18 -139.63
N GLN A 254 43.37 1.35 -138.98
CA GLN A 254 42.43 2.50 -139.01
C GLN A 254 40.97 2.29 -138.54
N ASN A 255 40.26 3.20 -137.86
CA ASN A 255 40.38 4.64 -137.66
C ASN A 255 39.30 5.08 -136.65
N ASN A 256 39.59 6.12 -135.87
CA ASN A 256 38.71 7.25 -135.50
C ASN A 256 37.34 7.01 -134.84
N ASN A 257 37.16 7.46 -133.59
CA ASN A 257 36.57 8.77 -133.18
C ASN A 257 35.09 8.57 -132.75
N ASP A 258 34.47 9.26 -131.81
CA ASP A 258 34.75 10.49 -131.05
C ASP A 258 33.78 10.54 -129.83
N GLY A 259 34.20 11.25 -128.76
CA GLY A 259 33.38 12.09 -127.85
C GLY A 259 32.27 11.45 -126.98
N MET A 260 31.78 12.04 -125.89
CA MET A 260 32.05 13.26 -125.11
C MET A 260 31.23 13.16 -123.79
N ILE A 261 31.68 13.83 -122.73
CA ILE A 261 31.11 13.89 -121.35
C ILE A 261 30.00 14.99 -121.25
N PRO A 262 29.53 15.47 -120.06
CA PRO A 262 28.73 14.95 -118.92
C PRO A 262 27.39 15.75 -118.70
N ASP A 263 26.59 15.44 -117.66
CA ASP A 263 25.95 16.41 -116.73
C ASP A 263 25.20 15.67 -115.60
N SER A 264 25.51 15.88 -114.33
CA SER A 264 25.03 16.94 -113.41
C SER A 264 23.54 16.81 -113.03
N PHE A 265 23.23 16.49 -111.75
CA PHE A 265 22.25 17.24 -110.95
C PHE A 265 22.25 16.83 -109.47
N VAL A 266 21.96 17.83 -108.64
CA VAL A 266 22.00 17.92 -107.18
C VAL A 266 20.56 17.83 -106.62
N VAL A 267 20.43 17.82 -105.28
CA VAL A 267 19.22 18.21 -104.49
C VAL A 267 18.25 17.02 -104.26
N SER A 268 17.67 16.72 -103.09
CA SER A 268 17.42 17.48 -101.86
C SER A 268 17.24 16.56 -100.65
N HIS A 269 17.60 17.09 -99.49
CA HIS A 269 17.00 16.74 -98.19
C HIS A 269 15.46 16.69 -98.24
N ARG A 270 14.88 15.76 -97.49
CA ARG A 270 13.91 16.11 -96.44
C ARG A 270 13.79 15.01 -95.39
N THR A 271 13.82 15.50 -94.15
CA THR A 271 13.26 14.96 -92.90
C THR A 271 12.09 14.00 -93.06
#